data_AF-A0A8S3E3Z7-F1
#
_entry.id   AF-A0A8S3E3Z7-F1
#
_cell.length_a   1.000
_cell.length_b   1.000
_cell.length_c   1.000
_cell.angle_alpha   90.00
_cell.angle_beta   90.00
_cell.angle_gamma   90.00
#
_symmetry.space_group_name_H-M   'P 1'
#
loop_
_entity.id
_entity.type
_entity.pdbx_description
1 polymer ?
#
loop_
_entity_poly.entity_id
_entity_poly.type
_entity_poly.pdbx_seq_one_letter_code
_entity_poly.pdbx_strand_id
1 'polypeptide(L)'
;PGQECQKIFPSKYPMMHDDCRQKLEGFGWSNLTGIDVNADNFCGAGILHTASQQIGCLYRLEPNKQAKMYRLTVRASKDGVANRLVELLDDEF
;
A
#
# COMPACT_ATOMS: atom_id res chain seq x y z
N PRO A 1 -0.04 -7.17 -18.37
CA PRO A 1 0.17 -7.43 -16.93
C PRO A 1 -0.53 -6.35 -16.09
N GLY A 2 -1.76 -6.60 -15.62
CA GLY A 2 -2.57 -5.64 -14.86
C GLY A 2 -2.66 -5.92 -13.35
N GLN A 3 -1.93 -6.93 -12.88
CA GLN A 3 -1.98 -7.44 -11.50
C GLN A 3 -0.96 -6.79 -10.57
N GLU A 4 -0.05 -5.97 -11.10
CA GLU A 4 0.90 -5.19 -10.31
C GLU A 4 0.79 -3.72 -10.74
N CYS A 5 0.82 -2.82 -9.76
CA CYS A 5 0.99 -1.39 -9.98
C CYS A 5 2.01 -0.86 -8.99
N GLN A 6 2.95 -0.05 -9.47
CA GLN A 6 3.92 0.65 -8.64
C GLN A 6 3.86 2.15 -8.94
N LYS A 7 3.86 2.97 -7.89
CA LYS A 7 3.91 4.42 -8.00
C LYS A 7 4.90 5.00 -7.01
N ILE A 8 5.64 6.01 -7.46
CA ILE A 8 6.50 6.85 -6.62
C ILE A 8 5.88 8.24 -6.59
N PHE A 9 5.61 8.78 -5.40
CA PHE A 9 4.89 10.04 -5.23
C PHE A 9 5.39 10.81 -3.99
N PRO A 10 5.27 12.15 -3.98
CA PRO A 10 5.70 12.97 -2.85
C PRO A 10 4.75 12.84 -1.66
N SER A 11 5.30 12.97 -0.45
CA SER A 11 4.52 13.02 0.79
C SER A 11 3.62 14.25 0.82
N LYS A 12 2.32 14.06 1.06
CA LYS A 12 1.37 15.15 1.35
C LYS A 12 1.40 15.52 2.84
N TYR A 13 1.73 14.56 3.70
CA TYR A 13 1.76 14.72 5.16
C TYR A 13 3.13 14.38 5.76
N PRO A 14 3.43 14.73 7.02
CA PRO A 14 4.61 14.24 7.72
C PRO A 14 4.70 12.70 7.72
N MET A 15 5.88 12.15 7.46
CA MET A 15 6.12 10.70 7.40
C MET A 15 6.31 10.07 8.78
N MET A 16 5.32 10.21 9.67
CA MET A 16 5.35 9.58 10.99
C MET A 16 4.93 8.11 10.86
N HIS A 17 5.72 7.21 11.45
CA HIS A 17 5.55 5.77 11.26
C HIS A 17 4.18 5.26 11.77
N ASP A 18 3.75 5.74 12.93
CA ASP A 18 2.47 5.32 13.52
C ASP A 18 1.26 5.88 12.76
N ASP A 19 1.36 7.12 12.25
CA ASP A 19 0.33 7.70 11.38
C ASP A 19 0.20 6.90 10.08
N CYS A 20 1.32 6.49 9.48
CA CYS A 20 1.31 5.67 8.27
C CYS A 20 0.65 4.32 8.53
N ARG A 21 0.99 3.67 9.65
CA ARG A 21 0.39 2.40 10.10
C ARG A 21 -1.12 2.55 10.26
N GLN A 22 -1.56 3.59 10.96
CA GLN A 22 -2.97 3.85 11.23
C GLN A 22 -3.76 4.13 9.94
N LYS A 23 -3.18 4.87 8.98
CA LYS A 23 -3.79 5.08 7.66
C LYS A 23 -3.98 3.77 6.90
N LEU A 24 -2.96 2.90 6.89
CA LEU A 24 -3.02 1.59 6.22
C LEU A 24 -4.08 0.68 6.85
N GLU A 25 -4.12 0.62 8.19
CA GLU A 25 -5.15 -0.11 8.94
C GLU A 25 -6.55 0.46 8.71
N GLY A 26 -6.69 1.79 8.73
CA GLY A 26 -7.95 2.49 8.47
C GLY A 26 -8.47 2.29 7.05
N PHE A 27 -7.57 2.09 6.09
CA PHE A 27 -7.91 1.70 4.72
C PHE A 27 -8.41 0.24 4.62
N GLY A 28 -8.22 -0.57 5.66
CA GLY A 28 -8.64 -1.97 5.74
C GLY A 28 -7.54 -2.98 5.43
N TRP A 29 -6.27 -2.56 5.38
CA TRP A 29 -5.16 -3.48 5.25
C TRP A 29 -4.79 -4.16 6.57
N SER A 30 -4.40 -5.43 6.48
CA SER A 30 -3.67 -6.07 7.59
C SER A 30 -2.19 -5.78 7.46
N ASN A 31 -1.62 -5.10 8.45
CA ASN A 31 -0.19 -4.80 8.51
C ASN A 31 0.58 -6.01 9.05
N LEU A 32 1.58 -6.48 8.28
CA LEU A 32 2.41 -7.62 8.62
C LEU A 32 3.80 -7.15 9.06
N THR A 33 4.16 -7.45 10.30
CA THR A 33 5.46 -7.07 10.87
C THR A 33 6.56 -8.06 10.51
N GLY A 34 7.77 -7.57 10.21
CA GLY A 34 8.96 -8.41 9.99
C GLY A 34 9.00 -9.14 8.64
N ILE A 35 8.15 -8.76 7.69
CA ILE A 35 8.14 -9.34 6.32
C ILE A 35 9.21 -8.71 5.43
N ASP A 36 9.41 -7.40 5.54
CA ASP A 36 10.48 -6.71 4.84
C ASP A 36 11.75 -6.71 5.69
N VAL A 37 12.92 -6.83 5.03
CA VAL A 37 14.22 -6.68 5.68
C VAL A 37 14.41 -5.26 6.22
N ASN A 38 13.82 -4.26 5.55
CA ASN A 38 13.79 -2.89 6.03
C ASN A 38 12.60 -2.66 6.97
N ALA A 39 12.88 -2.41 8.25
CA ALA A 39 11.86 -2.17 9.27
C ALA A 39 11.07 -0.87 9.08
N ASP A 40 11.58 0.10 8.30
CA ASP A 40 10.84 1.32 7.94
C ASP A 40 9.78 1.08 6.86
N ASN A 41 9.84 -0.05 6.14
CA ASN A 41 8.87 -0.40 5.13
C ASN A 41 7.63 -1.05 5.76
N PHE A 42 6.47 -0.78 5.19
CA PHE A 42 5.22 -1.43 5.55
C PHE A 42 4.87 -2.47 4.50
N CYS A 43 4.55 -3.67 4.96
CA CYS A 43 4.05 -4.75 4.13
C CYS A 43 2.73 -5.23 4.70
N GLY A 44 1.84 -5.66 3.82
CA GLY A 44 0.59 -6.24 4.26
C GLY A 44 -0.23 -6.88 3.18
N ALA A 45 -1.37 -7.39 3.61
CA ALA A 45 -2.29 -8.14 2.77
C ALA A 45 -3.73 -7.78 3.11
N GLY A 46 -4.62 -8.01 2.15
CA GLY A 46 -6.05 -7.79 2.29
C GLY A 46 -6.81 -8.59 1.26
N ILE A 47 -8.09 -8.84 1.54
CA ILE A 47 -9.01 -9.46 0.59
C ILE A 47 -10.09 -8.43 0.29
N LEU A 48 -10.18 -8.01 -0.97
CA LEU A 48 -11.29 -7.18 -1.43
C LEU A 48 -12.47 -8.09 -1.77
N HIS A 49 -13.51 -8.02 -0.96
CA HIS A 49 -14.76 -8.73 -1.17
C HIS A 49 -15.67 -7.92 -2.10
N THR A 50 -16.05 -8.48 -3.24
CA THR A 50 -17.10 -7.94 -4.11
C THR A 50 -18.29 -8.90 -4.14
N ALA A 51 -19.41 -8.47 -4.73
CA ALA A 51 -20.60 -9.31 -4.85
C ALA A 51 -20.36 -10.63 -5.62
N SER A 52 -19.36 -10.67 -6.53
CA SER A 52 -19.12 -11.80 -7.42
C SER A 52 -17.83 -12.57 -7.15
N GLN A 53 -16.90 -12.02 -6.37
CA GLN A 53 -15.57 -12.62 -6.20
C GLN A 53 -14.80 -12.01 -5.02
N GLN A 54 -13.78 -12.72 -4.58
CA GLN A 54 -12.77 -12.24 -3.63
C GLN A 54 -11.46 -11.99 -4.37
N ILE A 55 -10.82 -10.85 -4.12
CA ILE A 55 -9.55 -10.48 -4.76
C ILE A 55 -8.49 -10.40 -3.67
N GLY A 56 -7.50 -11.27 -3.74
CA GLY A 56 -6.35 -11.19 -2.85
C GLY A 56 -5.45 -10.05 -3.29
N CYS A 57 -5.09 -9.18 -2.35
CA CYS A 57 -4.23 -8.04 -2.59
C CYS A 57 -3.07 -8.03 -1.59
N LEU A 58 -1.90 -7.62 -2.06
CA LEU A 58 -0.69 -7.41 -1.27
C LEU A 58 -0.22 -5.98 -1.52
N TYR A 59 0.33 -5.33 -0.50
CA TYR A 59 0.97 -4.04 -0.66
C TYR A 59 2.36 -4.03 -0.01
N ARG A 60 3.22 -3.16 -0.53
CA ARG A 60 4.50 -2.76 0.04
C ARG A 60 4.64 -1.25 -0.09
N LEU A 61 4.74 -0.55 1.03
CA LEU A 61 4.97 0.89 1.10
C LEU A 61 6.38 1.14 1.63
N GLU A 62 7.18 1.87 0.87
CA GLU A 62 8.58 2.17 1.18
C GLU A 62 8.75 3.70 1.35
N PRO A 63 8.77 4.20 2.59
CA PRO A 63 8.99 5.62 2.86
C PRO A 63 10.45 6.02 2.66
N ASN A 64 10.69 7.10 1.90
CA ASN A 64 11.98 7.77 1.84
C ASN A 64 11.89 9.13 2.54
N LYS A 65 12.19 9.13 3.84
CA LYS A 65 12.12 10.32 4.71
C LYS A 65 13.05 11.46 4.26
N GLN A 66 14.20 11.14 3.66
CA GLN A 66 15.15 12.15 3.17
C GLN A 66 14.62 12.87 1.92
N ALA A 67 14.12 12.11 0.95
CA ALA A 67 13.57 12.66 -0.29
C ALA A 67 12.11 13.17 -0.13
N LYS A 68 11.46 12.86 1.00
CA LYS A 68 10.02 13.06 1.23
C LYS A 68 9.16 12.43 0.13
N MET A 69 9.53 11.21 -0.28
CA MET A 69 8.83 10.44 -1.31
C MET A 69 8.42 9.07 -0.77
N TYR A 70 7.30 8.53 -1.24
CA TYR A 70 6.93 7.13 -1.04
C TYR A 70 7.11 6.35 -2.33
N ARG A 71 7.47 5.07 -2.21
CA ARG A 71 7.25 4.07 -3.27
C ARG A 71 6.21 3.07 -2.78
N LEU A 72 5.07 3.02 -3.45
CA LEU A 72 3.99 2.09 -3.17
C LEU A 72 3.91 1.07 -4.30
N THR A 73 3.91 -0.22 -3.94
CA THR A 73 3.67 -1.34 -4.85
C THR A 73 2.48 -2.12 -4.36
N VAL A 74 1.47 -2.31 -5.22
CA VAL A 74 0.31 -3.18 -4.94
C VAL A 74 0.28 -4.30 -5.96
N ARG A 75 0.02 -5.52 -5.49
CA ARG A 75 -0.31 -6.68 -6.33
C ARG A 75 -1.70 -7.16 -6.02
N ALA A 76 -2.47 -7.54 -7.03
CA ALA A 76 -3.83 -8.05 -6.88
C ALA A 76 -4.09 -9.22 -7.84
N SER A 77 -4.87 -10.20 -7.41
CA SER A 77 -5.23 -11.36 -8.25
C SER A 77 -6.17 -11.04 -9.42
N LYS A 78 -6.60 -9.77 -9.57
CA LYS A 78 -7.43 -9.30 -10.67
C LYS A 78 -6.85 -8.04 -11.30
N ASP A 79 -6.78 -8.05 -12.62
CA ASP A 79 -6.30 -6.94 -13.43
C ASP A 79 -7.08 -5.64 -13.17
N GLY A 80 -6.33 -4.53 -13.09
CA GLY A 80 -6.87 -3.18 -12.86
C GLY A 80 -7.12 -2.84 -11.38
N VAL A 81 -7.30 -3.84 -10.51
CA VAL A 81 -7.52 -3.62 -9.07
C VAL A 81 -6.27 -3.02 -8.41
N ALA A 82 -5.09 -3.52 -8.77
CA ALA A 82 -3.83 -2.99 -8.25
C ALA A 82 -3.68 -1.49 -8.56
N ASN A 83 -3.98 -1.06 -9.79
CA ASN A 83 -3.92 0.36 -10.16
C ASN A 83 -4.89 1.19 -9.34
N ARG A 84 -6.15 0.73 -9.19
CA ARG A 84 -7.16 1.46 -8.43
C ARG A 84 -6.77 1.64 -6.96
N LEU A 85 -6.20 0.61 -6.33
CA LEU A 85 -5.75 0.68 -4.94
C LEU A 85 -4.57 1.64 -4.76
N VAL A 86 -3.64 1.67 -5.71
CA VAL A 86 -2.51 2.63 -5.70
C VAL A 86 -2.99 4.06 -5.83
N GLU A 87 -3.93 4.33 -6.73
CA GLU A 87 -4.54 5.68 -6.89
C GLU A 87 -5.17 6.16 -5.59
N LEU A 88 -5.99 5.32 -4.94
CA LEU A 88 -6.67 5.68 -3.68
C LEU A 88 -5.69 5.89 -2.53
N LEU A 89 -4.66 5.06 -2.41
CA LEU A 89 -3.69 5.18 -1.32
C LEU A 89 -2.79 6.39 -1.50
N ASP A 90 -2.36 6.74 -2.71
CA ASP A 90 -1.56 7.96 -2.96
C ASP A 90 -2.22 9.20 -2.35
N ASP A 91 -3.55 9.33 -2.45
CA ASP A 91 -4.28 10.47 -1.88
C ASP A 91 -4.21 10.59 -0.35
N GLU A 92 -3.88 9.51 0.34
CA GLU A 92 -3.78 9.45 1.79
C GLU A 92 -2.38 9.79 2.34
N PHE A 93 -1.32 9.83 1.51
CA PHE A 93 0.08 9.88 1.98
C PHE A 93 0.86 11.14 1.62
#